data_AF-A0A1H3QJE3-F1
#
_entry.id   AF-A0A1H3QJE3-F1
#
_cell.length_a   1.000
_cell.length_b   1.000
_cell.length_c   1.000
_cell.angle_alpha   90.00
_cell.angle_beta   90.00
_cell.angle_gamma   90.00
#
_symmetry.space_group_name_H-M   'P 1'
#
loop_
_entity.id
_entity.type
_entity.pdbx_description
1 polymer ?
#
loop_
_entity_poly.entity_id
_entity_poly.type
_entity_poly.pdbx_seq_one_letter_code
_entity_poly.pdbx_strand_id
1 'polypeptide(L)'
;MTTKDSLTNLAVDVPFIPVKARNTLLDSLFYDVGSLSGEEQAQLSPLTDREGAIVVVPPSGRGPLRHYRNAARYVNAEGDRIRALAVAGVGSSVIGTAAFARNVADAIGSDVAGVVTGYGFTDLITEALGGWFFFGALDRARMRFERLVETSRSALGSALPAALGGRDIEPVRQLRGAPGFDVETVVDILKARPEELVLLVGHSKGSLLLDYVLEQFVCELDGDDHELYDRLHVVTFGAVVDVPDQFKHVHQFLGSLDWFGGLNSRRSTPRSPVPGAWHHLNRRLPYHLDAVQALQEYMADGVVVRFDEQRDRAAAAGAQPNA
;
A
#
# COMPACT_ATOMS: atom_id res chain seq x y z
N MET A 1 -33.40 -25.67 30.29
CA MET A 1 -32.71 -26.17 29.09
C MET A 1 -33.39 -25.54 27.88
N THR A 2 -32.89 -24.39 27.44
CA THR A 2 -33.15 -23.79 26.12
C THR A 2 -32.16 -22.65 25.96
N THR A 3 -31.14 -22.94 25.15
CA THR A 3 -30.10 -22.09 24.60
C THR A 3 -30.70 -21.01 23.70
N LYS A 4 -30.63 -19.76 24.14
CA LYS A 4 -30.79 -18.50 23.37
C LYS A 4 -29.98 -17.44 24.14
N ASP A 5 -29.10 -16.62 23.63
CA ASP A 5 -28.53 -16.40 22.31
C ASP A 5 -27.17 -15.76 22.58
N SER A 6 -26.07 -16.45 22.31
CA SER A 6 -24.71 -15.93 22.56
C SER A 6 -24.22 -14.99 21.45
N LEU A 7 -24.95 -14.90 20.34
CA LEU A 7 -24.60 -14.09 19.16
C LEU A 7 -25.23 -12.69 19.20
N THR A 8 -26.33 -12.51 19.94
CA THR A 8 -27.04 -11.21 20.01
C THR A 8 -26.37 -10.24 20.99
N ASN A 9 -25.57 -10.75 21.94
CA ASN A 9 -24.80 -9.92 22.87
C ASN A 9 -23.48 -9.38 22.31
N LEU A 10 -23.08 -9.76 21.08
CA LEU A 10 -21.91 -9.14 20.42
C LEU A 10 -22.22 -7.76 19.82
N ALA A 11 -23.50 -7.39 19.73
CA ALA A 11 -23.95 -6.22 18.99
C ALA A 11 -24.18 -4.95 19.83
N VAL A 12 -23.95 -4.97 21.16
CA VAL A 12 -24.33 -3.84 22.04
C VAL A 12 -23.18 -3.29 22.92
N ASP A 13 -22.01 -3.91 23.01
CA ASP A 13 -20.90 -3.44 23.87
C ASP A 13 -19.67 -2.90 23.10
N VAL A 14 -19.90 -2.14 22.04
CA VAL A 14 -18.82 -1.52 21.23
C VAL A 14 -18.05 -0.35 21.94
N PRO A 15 -18.48 0.32 23.03
CA PRO A 15 -17.73 1.47 23.54
C PRO A 15 -16.61 1.18 24.58
N PHE A 16 -16.35 -0.06 25.00
CA PHE A 16 -15.41 -0.34 26.11
C PHE A 16 -14.21 -1.25 25.79
N ILE A 17 -13.96 -1.59 24.53
CA ILE A 17 -12.72 -2.29 24.16
C ILE A 17 -11.58 -1.26 24.07
N PRO A 18 -10.50 -1.38 24.87
CA PRO A 18 -9.34 -0.48 24.76
C PRO A 18 -8.83 -0.45 23.33
N VAL A 19 -8.45 0.73 22.83
CA VAL A 19 -7.98 0.94 21.44
C VAL A 19 -6.96 -0.12 21.02
N LYS A 20 -6.02 -0.47 21.91
CA LYS A 20 -5.02 -1.53 21.69
C LYS A 20 -5.64 -2.89 21.39
N ALA A 21 -6.65 -3.32 22.15
CA ALA A 21 -7.32 -4.61 21.96
C ALA A 21 -8.16 -4.63 20.66
N ARG A 22 -8.79 -3.50 20.29
CA ARG A 22 -9.47 -3.34 19.00
C ARG A 22 -8.49 -3.48 17.84
N ASN A 23 -7.31 -2.87 17.95
CA ASN A 23 -6.30 -2.89 16.91
C ASN A 23 -5.71 -4.29 16.73
N THR A 24 -5.37 -4.97 17.83
CA THR A 24 -4.91 -6.37 17.79
C THR A 24 -5.95 -7.31 17.16
N LEU A 25 -7.24 -7.09 17.44
CA LEU A 25 -8.32 -7.87 16.83
C LEU A 25 -8.42 -7.60 15.32
N LEU A 26 -8.36 -6.34 14.89
CA LEU A 26 -8.39 -5.98 13.47
C LEU A 26 -7.16 -6.50 12.73
N ASP A 27 -5.97 -6.39 13.33
CA ASP A 27 -4.74 -6.92 12.75
C ASP A 27 -4.84 -8.43 12.58
N SER A 28 -5.36 -9.14 13.58
CA SER A 28 -5.56 -10.59 13.51
C SER A 28 -6.73 -11.00 12.60
N LEU A 29 -7.61 -10.08 12.21
CA LEU A 29 -8.66 -10.36 11.24
C LEU A 29 -8.11 -10.21 9.81
N PHE A 30 -7.35 -9.15 9.56
CA PHE A 30 -6.91 -8.77 8.22
C PHE A 30 -5.54 -9.30 7.82
N TYR A 31 -4.63 -9.55 8.77
CA TYR A 31 -3.25 -9.92 8.49
C TYR A 31 -2.88 -11.23 9.17
N ASP A 32 -1.90 -11.93 8.58
CA ASP A 32 -1.33 -13.14 9.16
C ASP A 32 -0.34 -12.80 10.29
N VAL A 33 -0.86 -12.25 11.39
CA VAL A 33 -0.07 -11.92 12.59
C VAL A 33 0.62 -13.17 13.17
N GLY A 34 0.09 -14.37 12.89
CA GLY A 34 0.69 -15.63 13.26
C GLY A 34 2.05 -15.92 12.60
N SER A 35 2.39 -15.20 11.53
CA SER A 35 3.72 -15.27 10.88
C SER A 35 4.83 -14.62 11.70
N LEU A 36 4.48 -13.77 12.68
CA LEU A 36 5.42 -13.14 13.59
C LEU A 36 5.55 -13.97 14.87
N SER A 37 6.78 -14.22 15.31
CA SER A 37 7.04 -14.89 16.59
C SER A 37 6.59 -14.03 17.78
N GLY A 38 6.39 -14.66 18.94
CA GLY A 38 6.01 -13.92 20.16
C GLY A 38 7.04 -12.87 20.58
N GLU A 39 8.33 -13.14 20.34
CA GLU A 39 9.42 -12.19 20.62
C GLU A 39 9.39 -11.00 19.67
N GLU A 40 9.15 -11.24 18.38
CA GLU A 40 9.01 -10.18 17.38
C GLU A 40 7.79 -9.30 17.67
N GLN A 41 6.64 -9.89 18.02
CA GLN A 41 5.45 -9.13 18.41
C GLN A 41 5.68 -8.28 19.66
N ALA A 42 6.51 -8.76 20.61
CA ALA A 42 6.85 -8.01 21.81
C ALA A 42 7.79 -6.81 21.53
N GLN A 43 8.56 -6.86 20.45
CA GLN A 43 9.43 -5.75 20.01
C GLN A 43 8.63 -4.64 19.31
N LEU A 44 7.47 -4.96 18.75
CA LEU A 44 6.61 -4.00 18.04
C LEU A 44 5.77 -3.21 19.05
N SER A 45 5.93 -1.89 19.06
CA SER A 45 5.24 -1.03 20.02
C SER A 45 4.61 0.18 19.33
N PRO A 46 3.27 0.33 19.38
CA PRO A 46 2.58 1.50 18.83
C PRO A 46 3.02 2.85 19.45
N LEU A 47 3.71 2.83 20.59
CA LEU A 47 4.24 4.04 21.22
C LEU A 47 5.51 4.54 20.54
N THR A 48 6.31 3.63 19.98
CA THR A 48 7.59 3.89 19.30
C THR A 48 7.45 3.89 17.79
N ASP A 49 6.63 2.99 17.26
CA ASP A 49 6.38 2.78 15.84
C ASP A 49 5.06 3.45 15.45
N ARG A 50 5.12 4.78 15.32
CA ARG A 50 3.97 5.63 14.97
C ARG A 50 3.79 5.70 13.46
N GLU A 51 2.73 6.37 13.03
CA GLU A 51 2.52 6.75 11.62
C GLU A 51 3.81 7.32 10.99
N GLY A 52 4.17 6.81 9.81
CA GLY A 52 5.42 7.19 9.12
C GLY A 52 6.69 6.48 9.62
N ALA A 53 6.60 5.65 10.67
CA ALA A 53 7.69 4.75 11.01
C ALA A 53 7.83 3.63 9.96
N ILE A 54 9.05 3.12 9.82
CA ILE A 54 9.37 1.98 8.96
C ILE A 54 9.86 0.84 9.82
N VAL A 55 9.30 -0.35 9.62
CA VAL A 55 9.82 -1.59 10.19
C VAL A 55 10.33 -2.46 9.06
N VAL A 56 11.64 -2.71 9.05
CA VAL A 56 12.26 -3.65 8.10
C VAL A 56 12.14 -5.06 8.66
N VAL A 57 11.47 -5.90 7.88
CA VAL A 57 11.09 -7.27 8.22
C VAL A 57 11.83 -8.23 7.29
N PRO A 58 12.72 -9.09 7.82
CA PRO A 58 13.35 -10.13 7.02
C PRO A 58 12.36 -11.25 6.67
N PRO A 59 12.71 -12.23 5.81
CA PRO A 59 11.95 -13.47 5.70
C PRO A 59 11.92 -14.23 7.02
N SER A 60 10.89 -15.04 7.22
CA SER A 60 10.65 -15.86 8.41
C SER A 60 11.92 -16.62 8.81
N GLY A 61 12.36 -16.42 10.05
CA GLY A 61 13.57 -17.05 10.60
C GLY A 61 14.91 -16.49 10.13
N ARG A 62 14.95 -15.38 9.35
CA ARG A 62 16.19 -14.82 8.78
C ARG A 62 16.78 -13.60 9.50
N GLY A 63 16.30 -13.26 10.69
CA GLY A 63 16.90 -12.20 11.51
C GLY A 63 15.88 -11.39 12.29
N PRO A 64 16.35 -10.38 13.05
CA PRO A 64 15.48 -9.53 13.85
C PRO A 64 14.78 -8.45 13.01
N LEU A 65 13.70 -7.91 13.57
CA LEU A 65 13.05 -6.70 13.06
C LEU A 65 13.97 -5.48 13.28
N ARG A 66 14.01 -4.56 12.32
CA ARG A 66 14.74 -3.28 12.44
C ARG A 66 13.75 -2.12 12.33
N HIS A 67 13.92 -1.11 13.17
CA HIS A 67 12.95 -0.04 13.33
C HIS A 67 13.56 1.32 13.01
N TYR A 68 12.86 2.10 12.19
CA TYR A 68 13.25 3.43 11.79
C TYR A 68 12.11 4.40 12.03
N ARG A 69 12.41 5.52 12.70
CA ARG A 69 11.38 6.51 13.06
C ARG A 69 10.91 7.37 11.89
N ASN A 70 11.64 7.38 10.77
CA ASN A 70 11.33 8.17 9.57
C ASN A 70 12.15 7.69 8.37
N ALA A 71 11.75 8.16 7.18
CA ALA A 71 12.40 7.87 5.90
C ALA A 71 13.90 8.18 5.91
N ALA A 72 14.30 9.36 6.40
CA ALA A 72 15.71 9.78 6.37
C ALA A 72 16.63 8.80 7.13
N ARG A 73 16.22 8.28 8.29
CA ARG A 73 17.01 7.28 9.03
C ARG A 73 17.06 5.94 8.33
N TYR A 74 15.95 5.53 7.73
CA TYR A 74 15.86 4.29 6.97
C TYR A 74 16.76 4.33 5.73
N VAL A 75 16.61 5.37 4.90
CA VAL A 75 17.39 5.59 3.67
C VAL A 75 18.88 5.57 3.97
N ASN A 76 19.33 6.34 4.97
CA ASN A 76 20.75 6.42 5.32
C ASN A 76 21.34 5.12 5.89
N ALA A 77 20.51 4.24 6.46
CA ALA A 77 20.99 3.02 7.10
C ALA A 77 21.07 1.85 6.13
N GLU A 78 19.96 1.56 5.44
CA GLU A 78 19.86 0.38 4.59
C GLU A 78 18.90 0.51 3.41
N GLY A 79 18.32 1.69 3.14
CA GLY A 79 17.30 1.86 2.10
C GLY A 79 17.70 1.36 0.71
N ASP A 80 18.97 1.51 0.34
CA ASP A 80 19.50 1.02 -0.95
C ASP A 80 19.56 -0.50 -1.08
N ARG A 81 19.48 -1.23 0.04
CA ARG A 81 19.55 -2.70 0.11
C ARG A 81 18.18 -3.37 0.27
N ILE A 82 17.11 -2.58 0.38
CA ILE A 82 15.76 -3.08 0.59
C ILE A 82 14.99 -3.05 -0.71
N ARG A 83 14.42 -4.21 -1.05
CA ARG A 83 13.92 -4.48 -2.39
C ARG A 83 12.44 -4.21 -2.56
N ALA A 84 11.70 -4.22 -1.46
CA ALA A 84 10.28 -3.99 -1.47
C ALA A 84 9.83 -3.09 -0.31
N LEU A 85 8.79 -2.31 -0.58
CA LEU A 85 8.05 -1.53 0.38
C LEU A 85 6.63 -2.10 0.49
N ALA A 86 6.17 -2.37 1.71
CA ALA A 86 4.82 -2.85 1.98
C ALA A 86 4.02 -1.80 2.76
N VAL A 87 2.82 -1.51 2.30
CA VAL A 87 1.89 -0.56 2.92
C VAL A 87 0.59 -1.29 3.26
N ALA A 88 0.39 -1.52 4.55
CA ALA A 88 -0.83 -2.14 5.05
C ALA A 88 -2.03 -1.17 4.97
N GLY A 89 -3.24 -1.72 5.05
CA GLY A 89 -4.48 -0.97 5.08
C GLY A 89 -4.64 -0.11 6.33
N VAL A 90 -5.19 1.10 6.12
CA VAL A 90 -5.39 2.13 7.15
C VAL A 90 -6.14 1.60 8.36
N GLY A 91 -5.56 1.88 9.52
CA GLY A 91 -5.97 1.34 10.81
C GLY A 91 -5.20 0.07 11.22
N SER A 92 -4.27 -0.40 10.40
CA SER A 92 -3.30 -1.43 10.79
C SER A 92 -2.33 -0.86 11.80
N SER A 93 -2.11 -1.59 12.89
CA SER A 93 -1.02 -1.22 13.79
C SER A 93 0.33 -1.57 13.16
N VAL A 94 1.42 -1.23 13.86
CA VAL A 94 2.75 -1.74 13.53
C VAL A 94 2.78 -3.28 13.43
N ILE A 95 1.93 -3.99 14.18
CA ILE A 95 1.82 -5.46 14.11
C ILE A 95 1.23 -5.90 12.76
N GLY A 96 0.11 -5.31 12.34
CA GLY A 96 -0.49 -5.60 11.04
C GLY A 96 0.46 -5.25 9.88
N THR A 97 1.16 -4.12 10.00
CA THR A 97 2.19 -3.69 9.05
C THR A 97 3.32 -4.71 8.94
N ALA A 98 3.89 -5.12 10.08
CA ALA A 98 4.99 -6.08 10.12
C ALA A 98 4.56 -7.48 9.63
N ALA A 99 3.33 -7.91 9.94
CA ALA A 99 2.79 -9.18 9.46
C ALA A 99 2.60 -9.18 7.94
N PHE A 100 2.07 -8.08 7.39
CA PHE A 100 1.95 -7.95 5.93
C PHE A 100 3.33 -7.91 5.26
N ALA A 101 4.26 -7.10 5.79
CA ALA A 101 5.63 -7.05 5.31
C ALA A 101 6.33 -8.42 5.41
N ARG A 102 6.06 -9.22 6.45
CA ARG A 102 6.56 -10.60 6.57
C ARG A 102 6.09 -11.48 5.43
N ASN A 103 4.80 -11.44 5.10
CA ASN A 103 4.28 -12.22 3.97
C ASN A 103 4.94 -11.80 2.64
N VAL A 104 5.15 -10.51 2.42
CA VAL A 104 5.89 -10.03 1.24
C VAL A 104 7.35 -10.53 1.28
N ALA A 105 8.01 -10.44 2.43
CA ALA A 105 9.40 -10.89 2.61
C ALA A 105 9.57 -12.39 2.35
N ASP A 106 8.63 -13.20 2.84
CA ASP A 106 8.57 -14.64 2.59
C ASP A 106 8.33 -14.97 1.11
N ALA A 107 7.51 -14.16 0.42
CA ALA A 107 7.25 -14.34 -1.00
C ALA A 107 8.50 -14.08 -1.85
N ILE A 108 9.19 -12.97 -1.58
CA ILE A 108 10.33 -12.51 -2.40
C ILE A 108 11.69 -13.06 -1.91
N GLY A 109 11.73 -13.67 -0.73
CA GLY A 109 12.95 -14.20 -0.11
C GLY A 109 13.98 -13.13 0.30
N SER A 110 13.54 -11.90 0.54
CA SER A 110 14.37 -10.72 0.84
C SER A 110 13.71 -9.84 1.89
N ASP A 111 14.50 -8.98 2.55
CA ASP A 111 14.01 -8.01 3.52
C ASP A 111 13.04 -7.00 2.87
N VAL A 112 12.00 -6.63 3.62
CA VAL A 112 10.94 -5.72 3.19
C VAL A 112 10.74 -4.62 4.20
N ALA A 113 10.66 -3.38 3.74
CA ALA A 113 10.29 -2.24 4.57
C ALA A 113 8.76 -2.12 4.65
N GLY A 114 8.19 -2.32 5.84
CA GLY A 114 6.79 -2.04 6.13
C GLY A 114 6.60 -0.60 6.63
N VAL A 115 5.79 0.20 5.94
CA VAL A 115 5.47 1.57 6.38
C VAL A 115 4.23 1.53 7.27
N VAL A 116 4.38 2.03 8.50
CA VAL A 116 3.29 2.05 9.47
C VAL A 116 2.33 3.17 9.09
N THR A 117 1.17 2.79 8.54
CA THR A 117 0.06 3.73 8.29
C THR A 117 -0.72 3.91 9.57
N GLY A 118 -0.75 5.12 10.11
CA GLY A 118 -1.48 5.40 11.34
C GLY A 118 -2.98 5.55 11.12
N TYR A 119 -3.68 5.97 12.17
CA TYR A 119 -5.09 6.36 12.08
C TYR A 119 -5.26 7.79 11.51
N GLY A 120 -4.19 8.55 11.27
CA GLY A 120 -4.28 9.92 10.74
C GLY A 120 -4.81 9.99 9.32
N PHE A 121 -4.44 9.02 8.47
CA PHE A 121 -5.04 8.91 7.15
C PHE A 121 -6.55 8.63 7.23
N THR A 122 -7.10 8.01 8.29
CA THR A 122 -8.56 7.91 8.46
C THR A 122 -9.24 9.26 8.65
N ASP A 123 -8.59 10.24 9.27
CA ASP A 123 -9.14 11.60 9.43
C ASP A 123 -9.06 12.37 8.10
N LEU A 124 -7.94 12.25 7.38
CA LEU A 124 -7.81 12.75 6.00
C LEU A 124 -8.83 12.06 5.08
N ILE A 125 -9.08 10.76 5.28
CA ILE A 125 -10.09 10.00 4.56
C ILE A 125 -11.50 10.45 4.93
N THR A 126 -11.80 10.71 6.20
CA THR A 126 -13.17 11.02 6.61
C THR A 126 -13.53 12.48 6.27
N GLU A 127 -12.58 13.41 6.37
CA GLU A 127 -12.75 14.81 5.93
C GLU A 127 -12.56 14.97 4.41
N ALA A 128 -11.56 14.34 3.80
CA ALA A 128 -11.31 14.48 2.36
C ALA A 128 -12.14 13.53 1.51
N LEU A 129 -12.54 12.32 1.93
CA LEU A 129 -13.31 11.39 1.07
C LEU A 129 -14.82 11.59 1.06
N GLY A 130 -15.39 12.32 2.02
CA GLY A 130 -16.72 12.91 1.82
C GLY A 130 -16.76 13.76 0.53
N GLY A 131 -15.63 14.38 0.17
CA GLY A 131 -15.42 15.13 -1.07
C GLY A 131 -14.75 14.33 -2.21
N TRP A 132 -13.69 13.56 -1.95
CA TRP A 132 -12.80 12.96 -2.94
C TRP A 132 -13.37 11.69 -3.59
N PHE A 133 -14.25 10.94 -2.92
CA PHE A 133 -14.90 9.79 -3.56
C PHE A 133 -16.07 10.19 -4.48
N PHE A 134 -16.77 11.30 -4.20
CA PHE A 134 -17.88 11.77 -5.03
C PHE A 134 -17.42 12.82 -6.06
N PHE A 135 -16.59 13.79 -5.66
CA PHE A 135 -16.07 14.84 -6.52
C PHE A 135 -14.71 14.53 -7.14
N GLY A 136 -13.85 13.69 -6.53
CA GLY A 136 -12.53 13.40 -7.10
C GLY A 136 -12.55 12.60 -8.40
N ALA A 137 -13.57 11.77 -8.63
CA ALA A 137 -13.82 11.16 -9.94
C ALA A 137 -14.27 12.20 -10.98
N LEU A 138 -15.08 13.18 -10.55
CA LEU A 138 -15.55 14.29 -11.37
C LEU A 138 -14.42 15.28 -11.70
N ASP A 139 -13.56 15.59 -10.73
CA ASP A 139 -12.41 16.48 -10.86
C ASP A 139 -11.27 15.82 -11.63
N ARG A 140 -11.05 14.50 -11.52
CA ARG A 140 -10.10 13.79 -12.39
C ARG A 140 -10.62 13.66 -13.83
N ALA A 141 -11.91 13.41 -14.02
CA ALA A 141 -12.53 13.47 -15.34
C ALA A 141 -12.45 14.89 -15.93
N ARG A 142 -12.66 15.92 -15.09
CA ARG A 142 -12.53 17.33 -15.48
C ARG A 142 -11.09 17.70 -15.79
N MET A 143 -10.10 17.29 -15.01
CA MET A 143 -8.68 17.55 -15.28
C MET A 143 -8.19 16.80 -16.52
N ARG A 144 -8.64 15.56 -16.76
CA ARG A 144 -8.38 14.84 -18.01
C ARG A 144 -9.10 15.47 -19.21
N PHE A 145 -10.32 15.98 -19.02
CA PHE A 145 -11.07 16.73 -20.03
C PHE A 145 -10.43 18.08 -20.33
N GLU A 146 -9.97 18.82 -19.33
CA GLU A 146 -9.23 20.08 -19.48
C GLU A 146 -7.90 19.83 -20.18
N ARG A 147 -7.14 18.78 -19.84
CA ARG A 147 -5.94 18.38 -20.60
C ARG A 147 -6.24 18.02 -22.06
N LEU A 148 -7.34 17.28 -22.30
CA LEU A 148 -7.80 16.95 -23.66
C LEU A 148 -8.23 18.20 -24.44
N VAL A 149 -8.95 19.13 -23.79
CA VAL A 149 -9.41 20.38 -24.39
C VAL A 149 -8.25 21.34 -24.63
N GLU A 150 -7.26 21.42 -23.75
CA GLU A 150 -6.06 22.24 -23.93
C GLU A 150 -5.21 21.71 -25.10
N THR A 151 -5.07 20.38 -25.19
CA THR A 151 -4.40 19.70 -26.32
C THR A 151 -5.22 19.81 -27.62
N SER A 152 -6.55 19.88 -27.52
CA SER A 152 -7.45 20.09 -28.66
C SER A 152 -7.50 21.57 -29.08
N ARG A 153 -7.30 22.52 -28.16
CA ARG A 153 -7.22 23.97 -28.43
C ARG A 153 -5.92 24.35 -29.13
N SER A 154 -4.82 23.65 -28.85
CA SER A 154 -3.58 23.82 -29.60
C SER A 154 -3.66 23.19 -31.01
N ALA A 155 -4.54 22.21 -31.21
CA ALA A 155 -4.76 21.54 -32.51
C ALA A 155 -5.90 22.14 -33.36
N LEU A 156 -6.97 22.66 -32.75
CA LEU A 156 -8.09 23.34 -33.41
C LEU A 156 -8.18 24.77 -32.90
N GLY A 157 -7.76 25.73 -33.74
CA GLY A 157 -7.88 27.15 -33.46
C GLY A 157 -9.29 27.58 -33.06
N SER A 158 -9.36 28.28 -31.92
CA SER A 158 -10.39 29.23 -31.46
C SER A 158 -11.85 29.10 -31.98
N ALA A 159 -12.50 27.95 -31.80
CA ALA A 159 -13.91 27.81 -32.17
C ALA A 159 -14.77 26.95 -31.22
N LEU A 160 -14.72 27.20 -29.90
CA LEU A 160 -15.80 26.75 -29.00
C LEU A 160 -16.46 27.95 -28.27
N PRO A 161 -17.80 28.04 -28.23
CA PRO A 161 -18.50 29.24 -27.74
C PRO A 161 -18.39 29.44 -26.22
N ALA A 162 -18.32 30.72 -25.84
CA ALA A 162 -18.26 31.26 -24.49
C ALA A 162 -19.57 31.10 -23.69
N ALA A 163 -20.07 29.86 -23.53
CA ALA A 163 -21.32 29.57 -22.81
C ALA A 163 -21.11 28.84 -21.46
N LEU A 164 -19.85 28.65 -21.03
CA LEU A 164 -19.51 28.03 -19.73
C LEU A 164 -18.83 29.02 -18.76
N GLY A 165 -18.96 30.32 -19.01
CA GLY A 165 -18.42 31.36 -18.14
C GLY A 165 -19.28 31.57 -16.91
N GLY A 166 -18.74 31.25 -15.74
CA GLY A 166 -19.14 31.90 -14.49
C GLY A 166 -19.45 30.96 -13.33
N ARG A 167 -18.40 30.48 -12.64
CA ARG A 167 -18.19 30.66 -11.20
C ARG A 167 -16.68 30.59 -10.97
N ASP A 168 -16.07 31.69 -10.52
CA ASP A 168 -14.70 31.67 -10.03
C ASP A 168 -14.66 30.75 -8.80
N ILE A 169 -14.08 29.55 -8.98
CA ILE A 169 -13.72 28.67 -7.88
C ILE A 169 -12.27 28.99 -7.58
N GLU A 170 -12.03 29.62 -6.44
CA GLU A 170 -10.71 29.82 -5.85
C GLU A 170 -9.87 28.53 -6.00
N PRO A 171 -8.60 28.62 -6.45
CA PRO A 171 -7.80 27.45 -6.75
C PRO A 171 -7.73 26.52 -5.53
N VAL A 172 -8.16 25.27 -5.73
CA VAL A 172 -8.19 24.12 -4.80
C VAL A 172 -6.79 23.72 -4.28
N ARG A 173 -5.80 24.60 -4.41
CA ARG A 173 -4.44 24.45 -3.86
C ARG A 173 -4.40 24.71 -2.35
N GLN A 174 -5.37 25.44 -1.80
CA GLN A 174 -5.40 25.84 -0.37
C GLN A 174 -6.22 24.90 0.54
N LEU A 175 -6.92 23.89 0.00
CA LEU A 175 -7.74 22.95 0.77
C LEU A 175 -7.10 21.57 0.99
N ARG A 176 -5.85 21.37 0.54
CA ARG A 176 -5.08 20.17 0.89
C ARG A 176 -4.52 20.38 2.29
N GLY A 177 -5.13 19.76 3.30
CA GLY A 177 -4.47 19.58 4.60
C GLY A 177 -3.08 18.97 4.41
N ALA A 178 -2.18 19.19 5.37
CA ALA A 178 -0.84 18.61 5.32
C ALA A 178 -0.95 17.07 5.10
N PRO A 179 -0.15 16.49 4.18
CA PRO A 179 -0.16 15.04 3.97
C PRO A 179 0.17 14.30 5.28
N GLY A 180 -0.39 13.11 5.45
CA GLY A 180 -0.07 12.25 6.59
C GLY A 180 1.41 11.87 6.60
N PHE A 181 1.96 11.59 7.78
CA PHE A 181 3.39 11.25 7.92
C PHE A 181 3.77 9.98 7.13
N ASP A 182 2.82 9.08 6.92
CA ASP A 182 2.98 7.88 6.10
C ASP A 182 3.14 8.22 4.61
N VAL A 183 2.32 9.12 4.07
CA VAL A 183 2.43 9.64 2.70
C VAL A 183 3.80 10.30 2.49
N GLU A 184 4.18 11.23 3.37
CA GLU A 184 5.48 11.91 3.30
C GLU A 184 6.63 10.89 3.32
N THR A 185 6.54 9.89 4.20
CA THR A 185 7.55 8.83 4.32
C THR A 185 7.73 8.05 3.01
N VAL A 186 6.65 7.63 2.37
CA VAL A 186 6.75 6.88 1.10
C VAL A 186 7.29 7.78 -0.01
N VAL A 187 6.81 9.03 -0.13
CA VAL A 187 7.32 9.99 -1.13
C VAL A 187 8.82 10.24 -0.94
N ASP A 188 9.27 10.46 0.29
CA ASP A 188 10.68 10.70 0.62
C ASP A 188 11.56 9.48 0.27
N ILE A 189 11.07 8.26 0.52
CA ILE A 189 11.77 7.03 0.11
C ILE A 189 11.89 6.96 -1.41
N LEU A 190 10.82 7.23 -2.16
CA LEU A 190 10.86 7.20 -3.63
C LEU A 190 11.82 8.25 -4.20
N LYS A 191 11.80 9.46 -3.64
CA LYS A 191 12.71 10.56 -4.02
C LYS A 191 14.18 10.28 -3.68
N ALA A 192 14.44 9.46 -2.67
CA ALA A 192 15.78 9.03 -2.34
C ALA A 192 16.39 8.08 -3.38
N ARG A 193 15.59 7.57 -4.33
CA ARG A 193 16.01 6.69 -5.43
C ARG A 193 16.77 5.43 -4.95
N PRO A 194 16.21 4.65 -4.01
CA PRO A 194 16.87 3.45 -3.51
C PRO A 194 17.20 2.48 -4.64
N GLU A 195 18.47 2.09 -4.74
CA GLU A 195 19.03 1.36 -5.89
C GLU A 195 18.33 0.02 -6.14
N GLU A 196 18.08 -0.76 -5.08
CA GLU A 196 17.50 -2.10 -5.18
C GLU A 196 15.96 -2.15 -5.05
N LEU A 197 15.29 -1.02 -4.82
CA LEU A 197 13.83 -0.99 -4.70
C LEU A 197 13.19 -1.30 -6.06
N VAL A 198 12.44 -2.40 -6.10
CA VAL A 198 11.79 -2.93 -7.31
C VAL A 198 10.31 -3.23 -7.10
N LEU A 199 9.80 -3.23 -5.86
CA LEU A 199 8.44 -3.66 -5.55
C LEU A 199 7.76 -2.74 -4.53
N LEU A 200 6.57 -2.25 -4.87
CA LEU A 200 5.64 -1.61 -3.94
C LEU A 200 4.42 -2.52 -3.78
N VAL A 201 4.05 -2.84 -2.54
CA VAL A 201 2.90 -3.70 -2.26
C VAL A 201 1.93 -2.99 -1.34
N GLY A 202 0.68 -2.83 -1.79
CA GLY A 202 -0.40 -2.26 -1.00
C GLY A 202 -1.47 -3.29 -0.66
N HIS A 203 -2.09 -3.19 0.51
CA HIS A 203 -3.32 -3.92 0.83
C HIS A 203 -4.45 -2.99 1.23
N SER A 204 -5.66 -3.24 0.72
CA SER A 204 -6.87 -2.49 1.07
C SER A 204 -6.65 -0.98 0.89
N LYS A 205 -6.81 -0.19 1.96
CA LYS A 205 -6.54 1.25 1.92
C LYS A 205 -5.05 1.62 1.76
N GLY A 206 -4.13 0.71 2.04
CA GLY A 206 -2.71 0.89 1.73
C GLY A 206 -2.47 0.98 0.23
N SER A 207 -3.26 0.26 -0.58
CA SER A 207 -3.28 0.42 -2.04
C SER A 207 -3.75 1.82 -2.46
N LEU A 208 -4.73 2.41 -1.74
CA LEU A 208 -5.18 3.79 -1.99
C LEU A 208 -4.13 4.82 -1.58
N LEU A 209 -3.37 4.56 -0.52
CA LEU A 209 -2.22 5.38 -0.14
C LEU A 209 -1.17 5.34 -1.25
N LEU A 210 -0.86 4.16 -1.79
CA LEU A 210 0.05 4.04 -2.93
C LEU A 210 -0.45 4.79 -4.16
N ASP A 211 -1.73 4.69 -4.52
CA ASP A 211 -2.34 5.50 -5.61
C ASP A 211 -2.04 7.00 -5.40
N TYR A 212 -2.34 7.51 -4.21
CA TYR A 212 -2.12 8.91 -3.85
C TYR A 212 -0.63 9.31 -3.89
N VAL A 213 0.25 8.51 -3.29
CA VAL A 213 1.69 8.77 -3.23
C VAL A 213 2.31 8.76 -4.62
N LEU A 214 1.94 7.80 -5.47
CA LEU A 214 2.49 7.71 -6.82
C LEU A 214 2.04 8.88 -7.70
N GLU A 215 0.77 9.32 -7.57
CA GLU A 215 0.29 10.53 -8.24
C GLU A 215 1.05 11.78 -7.74
N GLN A 216 1.24 11.91 -6.43
CA GLN A 216 2.01 13.01 -5.86
C GLN A 216 3.47 12.99 -6.34
N PHE A 217 4.12 11.83 -6.33
CA PHE A 217 5.49 11.64 -6.81
C PHE A 217 5.64 12.07 -8.28
N VAL A 218 4.73 11.65 -9.15
CA VAL A 218 4.69 12.06 -10.56
C VAL A 218 4.47 13.57 -10.71
N CYS A 219 3.56 14.15 -9.93
CA CYS A 219 3.29 15.60 -9.98
C CYS A 219 4.50 16.43 -9.54
N GLU A 220 5.25 15.96 -8.54
CA GLU A 220 6.42 16.67 -8.02
C GLU A 220 7.65 16.55 -8.93
N LEU A 221 7.68 15.55 -9.81
CA LEU A 221 8.68 15.45 -10.87
C LEU A 221 8.37 16.34 -12.09
N ASP A 222 7.18 16.96 -12.15
CA ASP A 222 6.79 17.95 -13.18
C ASP A 222 7.05 17.51 -14.64
N GLY A 223 6.88 16.23 -14.92
CA GLY A 223 7.09 15.64 -16.25
C GLY A 223 8.50 15.11 -16.52
N ASP A 224 9.42 15.21 -15.56
CA ASP A 224 10.72 14.56 -15.64
C ASP A 224 10.59 13.03 -15.65
N ASP A 225 11.41 12.38 -16.47
CA ASP A 225 11.54 10.93 -16.48
C ASP A 225 12.25 10.43 -15.21
N HIS A 226 11.88 9.23 -14.76
CA HIS A 226 12.42 8.64 -13.54
C HIS A 226 12.59 7.13 -13.69
N GLU A 227 13.77 6.61 -13.32
CA GLU A 227 14.10 5.18 -13.43
C GLU A 227 13.11 4.23 -12.74
N LEU A 228 12.40 4.74 -11.72
CA LEU A 228 11.39 3.99 -10.98
C LEU A 228 10.14 3.68 -11.80
N TYR A 229 9.82 4.45 -12.84
CA TYR A 229 8.70 4.18 -13.74
C TYR A 229 8.84 2.84 -14.46
N ASP A 230 10.08 2.47 -14.76
CA ASP A 230 10.44 1.23 -15.46
C ASP A 230 10.84 0.11 -14.49
N ARG A 231 11.43 0.47 -13.35
CA ARG A 231 11.94 -0.50 -12.38
C ARG A 231 10.87 -1.02 -11.41
N LEU A 232 9.91 -0.19 -11.01
CA LEU A 232 8.97 -0.54 -9.95
C LEU A 232 7.80 -1.38 -10.47
N HIS A 233 7.61 -2.50 -9.79
CA HIS A 233 6.38 -3.27 -9.82
C HIS A 233 5.46 -2.75 -8.71
N VAL A 234 4.27 -2.30 -9.07
CA VAL A 234 3.23 -1.88 -8.14
C VAL A 234 2.20 -2.98 -8.05
N VAL A 235 2.18 -3.67 -6.91
CA VAL A 235 1.26 -4.78 -6.64
C VAL A 235 0.24 -4.37 -5.58
N THR A 236 -1.04 -4.60 -5.84
CA THR A 236 -2.10 -4.30 -4.86
C THR A 236 -2.92 -5.54 -4.52
N PHE A 237 -3.38 -5.60 -3.28
CA PHE A 237 -4.26 -6.64 -2.76
C PHE A 237 -5.53 -6.03 -2.20
N GLY A 238 -6.69 -6.60 -2.54
CA GLY A 238 -7.97 -6.23 -1.92
C GLY A 238 -8.47 -4.82 -2.28
N ALA A 239 -7.81 -4.10 -3.17
CA ALA A 239 -8.29 -2.82 -3.71
C ALA A 239 -7.64 -2.54 -5.06
N VAL A 240 -8.46 -2.22 -6.06
CA VAL A 240 -8.00 -1.87 -7.41
C VAL A 240 -7.99 -0.36 -7.56
N VAL A 241 -6.82 0.21 -7.81
CA VAL A 241 -6.53 1.63 -7.86
C VAL A 241 -6.04 2.07 -9.24
N ASP A 242 -5.92 3.38 -9.48
CA ASP A 242 -5.53 3.94 -10.78
C ASP A 242 -4.11 4.50 -10.69
N VAL A 243 -3.15 3.59 -10.61
CA VAL A 243 -1.73 3.94 -10.61
C VAL A 243 -1.42 4.80 -11.85
N PRO A 244 -0.60 5.86 -11.73
CA PRO A 244 -0.25 6.70 -12.86
C PRO A 244 0.33 5.90 -14.04
N ASP A 245 -0.07 6.25 -15.27
CA ASP A 245 0.26 5.53 -16.51
C ASP A 245 1.79 5.45 -16.79
N GLN A 246 2.60 6.27 -16.12
CA GLN A 246 4.06 6.22 -16.18
C GLN A 246 4.61 4.88 -15.64
N PHE A 247 3.97 4.27 -14.64
CA PHE A 247 4.44 3.01 -14.05
C PHE A 247 4.06 1.83 -14.95
N LYS A 248 5.08 1.19 -15.54
CA LYS A 248 4.89 0.16 -16.58
C LYS A 248 4.46 -1.20 -16.03
N HIS A 249 4.68 -1.44 -14.74
CA HIS A 249 4.46 -2.75 -14.13
C HIS A 249 3.45 -2.65 -12.98
N VAL A 250 2.17 -2.79 -13.29
CA VAL A 250 1.08 -2.75 -12.31
C VAL A 250 0.32 -4.07 -12.32
N HIS A 251 0.14 -4.68 -11.15
CA HIS A 251 -0.66 -5.90 -11.00
C HIS A 251 -1.57 -5.81 -9.78
N GLN A 252 -2.85 -6.12 -9.95
CA GLN A 252 -3.85 -5.83 -8.91
C GLN A 252 -4.68 -7.07 -8.62
N PHE A 253 -4.52 -7.65 -7.44
CA PHE A 253 -5.24 -8.81 -6.97
C PHE A 253 -6.50 -8.42 -6.22
N LEU A 254 -7.61 -9.07 -6.55
CA LEU A 254 -8.88 -8.91 -5.83
C LEU A 254 -9.50 -10.27 -5.56
N GLY A 255 -9.85 -10.56 -4.31
CA GLY A 255 -10.54 -11.80 -3.98
C GLY A 255 -11.86 -11.94 -4.74
N SER A 256 -12.18 -13.12 -5.26
CA SER A 256 -13.43 -13.32 -6.02
C SER A 256 -14.68 -13.15 -5.16
N LEU A 257 -14.55 -13.26 -3.84
CA LEU A 257 -15.61 -13.01 -2.86
C LEU A 257 -15.51 -11.61 -2.22
N ASP A 258 -14.50 -10.83 -2.60
CA ASP A 258 -14.15 -9.56 -1.98
C ASP A 258 -15.03 -8.39 -2.46
N TRP A 259 -16.28 -8.40 -2.00
CA TRP A 259 -17.21 -7.28 -2.22
C TRP A 259 -16.73 -6.00 -1.52
N PHE A 260 -16.02 -6.11 -0.40
CA PHE A 260 -15.54 -4.94 0.35
C PHE A 260 -14.45 -4.20 -0.42
N GLY A 261 -13.43 -4.92 -0.88
CA GLY A 261 -12.43 -4.42 -1.81
C GLY A 261 -13.03 -3.96 -3.12
N GLY A 262 -14.02 -4.70 -3.65
CA GLY A 262 -14.76 -4.33 -4.85
C GLY A 262 -15.48 -2.97 -4.76
N LEU A 263 -16.03 -2.62 -3.59
CA LEU A 263 -16.64 -1.30 -3.34
C LEU A 263 -15.59 -0.18 -3.31
N ASN A 264 -14.38 -0.49 -2.84
CA ASN A 264 -13.26 0.45 -2.77
C ASN A 264 -12.40 0.46 -4.05
N SER A 265 -12.82 -0.28 -5.09
CA SER A 265 -12.06 -0.48 -6.32
C SER A 265 -12.62 0.35 -7.48
N ARG A 266 -11.73 0.77 -8.39
CA ARG A 266 -12.14 1.30 -9.69
C ARG A 266 -12.64 0.17 -10.59
N ARG A 267 -13.84 0.33 -11.15
CA ARG A 267 -14.54 -0.75 -11.88
C ARG A 267 -13.94 -1.07 -13.26
N SER A 268 -13.25 -0.12 -13.88
CA SER A 268 -12.74 -0.21 -15.25
C SER A 268 -11.26 -0.59 -15.34
N THR A 269 -10.57 -0.74 -14.22
CA THR A 269 -9.14 -1.04 -14.18
C THR A 269 -8.91 -2.56 -14.18
N PRO A 270 -7.94 -3.08 -14.96
CA PRO A 270 -7.62 -4.50 -14.97
C PRO A 270 -7.30 -5.04 -13.57
N ARG A 271 -7.74 -6.27 -13.31
CA ARG A 271 -7.50 -6.98 -12.05
C ARG A 271 -7.44 -8.48 -12.25
N SER A 272 -6.68 -9.15 -11.41
CA SER A 272 -6.58 -10.59 -11.33
C SER A 272 -7.45 -11.09 -10.19
N PRO A 273 -8.56 -11.80 -10.47
CA PRO A 273 -9.39 -12.37 -9.42
C PRO A 273 -8.65 -13.53 -8.74
N VAL A 274 -8.64 -13.56 -7.41
CA VAL A 274 -8.12 -14.70 -6.62
C VAL A 274 -9.31 -15.59 -6.23
N PRO A 275 -9.46 -16.81 -6.80
CA PRO A 275 -10.64 -17.65 -6.58
C PRO A 275 -10.82 -18.03 -5.11
N GLY A 276 -12.03 -17.90 -4.60
CA GLY A 276 -12.38 -18.28 -3.22
C GLY A 276 -11.81 -17.36 -2.14
N ALA A 277 -11.08 -16.30 -2.50
CA ALA A 277 -10.53 -15.37 -1.54
C ALA A 277 -11.50 -14.22 -1.23
N TRP A 278 -11.50 -13.80 0.03
CA TRP A 278 -12.16 -12.60 0.55
C TRP A 278 -11.11 -11.48 0.75
N HIS A 279 -11.41 -10.49 1.61
CA HIS A 279 -10.60 -9.26 1.73
C HIS A 279 -9.33 -9.38 2.56
N HIS A 280 -9.23 -10.36 3.47
CA HIS A 280 -8.12 -10.46 4.41
C HIS A 280 -6.98 -11.35 3.90
N LEU A 281 -5.78 -11.09 4.42
CA LEU A 281 -4.55 -11.83 4.16
C LEU A 281 -4.23 -12.87 5.25
N ASN A 282 -5.04 -12.95 6.30
CA ASN A 282 -4.78 -13.88 7.41
C ASN A 282 -4.94 -15.36 6.99
N ARG A 283 -3.81 -16.05 6.83
CA ARG A 283 -3.70 -17.46 6.41
C ARG A 283 -4.29 -18.47 7.41
N ARG A 284 -4.55 -18.04 8.64
CA ARG A 284 -5.19 -18.87 9.69
C ARG A 284 -6.71 -18.87 9.59
N LEU A 285 -7.29 -17.99 8.77
CA LEU A 285 -8.72 -17.90 8.54
C LEU A 285 -9.07 -18.47 7.15
N PRO A 286 -10.23 -19.13 7.00
CA PRO A 286 -10.69 -19.61 5.71
C PRO A 286 -10.97 -18.43 4.77
N TYR A 287 -10.91 -18.67 3.46
CA TYR A 287 -11.15 -17.66 2.42
C TYR A 287 -10.20 -16.46 2.48
N HIS A 288 -8.97 -16.64 2.98
CA HIS A 288 -7.95 -15.60 2.88
C HIS A 288 -7.44 -15.46 1.44
N LEU A 289 -6.97 -14.27 1.11
CA LEU A 289 -6.13 -14.02 -0.04
C LEU A 289 -4.68 -14.31 0.38
N ASP A 290 -4.12 -15.44 -0.08
CA ASP A 290 -2.72 -15.79 0.23
C ASP A 290 -1.77 -14.87 -0.57
N ALA A 291 -1.34 -13.78 0.07
CA ALA A 291 -0.42 -12.81 -0.53
C ALA A 291 0.93 -13.43 -0.87
N VAL A 292 1.38 -14.45 -0.13
CA VAL A 292 2.65 -15.14 -0.39
C VAL A 292 2.54 -15.89 -1.71
N GLN A 293 1.51 -16.73 -1.84
CA GLN A 293 1.28 -17.51 -3.04
C GLN A 293 1.05 -16.60 -4.25
N ALA A 294 0.19 -15.59 -4.13
CA ALA A 294 -0.13 -14.68 -5.23
C ALA A 294 1.10 -13.89 -5.73
N LEU A 295 1.96 -13.42 -4.82
CA LEU A 295 3.22 -12.76 -5.20
C LEU A 295 4.20 -13.73 -5.85
N GLN A 296 4.34 -14.95 -5.31
CA GLN A 296 5.22 -15.96 -5.89
C GLN A 296 4.80 -16.35 -7.31
N GLU A 297 3.51 -16.53 -7.54
CA GLU A 297 2.95 -16.80 -8.88
C GLU A 297 3.22 -15.63 -9.84
N TYR A 298 2.95 -14.39 -9.40
CA TYR A 298 3.27 -13.20 -10.19
C TYR A 298 4.75 -13.08 -10.57
N MET A 299 5.64 -13.42 -9.65
CA MET A 299 7.10 -13.38 -9.90
C MET A 299 7.56 -14.52 -10.82
N ALA A 300 6.97 -15.71 -10.67
CA ALA A 300 7.32 -16.91 -11.45
C ALA A 300 6.96 -16.78 -12.93
N ASP A 301 5.96 -15.97 -13.28
CA ASP A 301 5.55 -15.68 -14.67
C ASP A 301 6.57 -14.81 -15.45
N GLY A 302 7.82 -14.73 -14.99
CA GLY A 302 8.94 -14.07 -15.67
C GLY A 302 9.01 -12.57 -15.44
N VAL A 303 8.25 -12.04 -14.48
CA VAL A 303 8.06 -10.60 -14.31
C VAL A 303 9.18 -9.94 -13.51
N VAL A 304 10.06 -10.70 -12.82
CA VAL A 304 11.23 -10.09 -12.15
C VAL A 304 12.47 -10.97 -12.20
N VAL A 305 13.22 -10.85 -13.29
CA VAL A 305 14.52 -11.51 -13.53
C VAL A 305 15.58 -11.12 -12.47
N ARG A 306 15.39 -10.00 -11.75
CA ARG A 306 16.32 -9.53 -10.71
C ARG A 306 16.15 -10.20 -9.34
N PHE A 307 15.03 -10.88 -9.02
CA PHE A 307 14.88 -11.52 -7.70
C PHE A 307 15.78 -12.74 -7.54
N ASP A 308 15.87 -13.56 -8.59
CA ASP A 308 16.67 -14.79 -8.59
C ASP A 308 18.17 -14.52 -8.67
N GLU A 309 18.63 -13.56 -9.48
CA GLU A 309 20.07 -13.27 -9.64
C GLU A 309 20.78 -12.91 -8.32
N GLN A 310 20.10 -12.23 -7.40
CA GLN A 310 20.63 -11.91 -6.06
C GLN A 310 20.34 -13.00 -5.02
N ARG A 311 19.23 -13.76 -5.13
CA ARG A 311 19.02 -14.96 -4.31
C ARG A 311 20.15 -15.96 -4.54
N ASP A 312 20.56 -16.13 -5.79
CA ASP A 312 21.63 -17.03 -6.19
C ASP A 312 23.00 -16.50 -5.77
N ARG A 313 23.24 -15.18 -5.81
CA ARG A 313 24.47 -14.56 -5.23
C ARG A 313 24.54 -14.69 -3.71
N ALA A 314 23.45 -14.47 -2.99
CA ALA A 314 23.41 -14.61 -1.53
C ALA A 314 23.56 -16.08 -1.09
N ALA A 315 22.95 -17.02 -1.82
CA ALA A 315 23.15 -18.45 -1.64
C ALA A 315 24.60 -18.87 -1.93
N ALA A 316 25.23 -18.31 -2.97
CA ALA A 316 26.63 -18.56 -3.31
C ALA A 316 27.60 -17.97 -2.28
N ALA A 317 27.30 -16.80 -1.71
CA ALA A 317 28.11 -16.16 -0.67
C ALA A 317 28.02 -16.88 0.69
N GLY A 318 26.85 -17.44 1.03
CA GLY A 318 26.64 -18.24 2.25
C GLY A 318 27.19 -19.66 2.20
N ALA A 319 27.64 -20.13 1.02
CA ALA A 319 28.16 -21.47 0.81
C ALA A 319 29.70 -21.57 0.91
N GLN A 320 30.42 -20.49 1.25
CA GLN A 320 31.85 -20.60 1.52
C GLN A 320 32.07 -21.34 2.85
N PRO A 321 32.63 -22.57 2.84
CA PRO A 321 33.05 -23.20 4.08
C PRO A 321 34.26 -22.44 4.60
N ASN A 322 34.24 -22.09 5.89
CA ASN A 322 35.42 -21.58 6.59
C ASN A 322 36.60 -22.52 6.32
N ALA A 323 37.59 -22.02 5.57
CA ALA A 323 38.91 -22.63 5.41
C ALA A 323 39.92 -21.87 6.27
#